data_AF-A0A414BBM1-F1
#
_entry.id   AF-A0A414BBM1-F1
#
_cell.length_a   1.000
_cell.length_b   1.000
_cell.length_c   1.000
_cell.angle_alpha   90.00
_cell.angle_beta   90.00
_cell.angle_gamma   90.00
#
_symmetry.space_group_name_H-M   'P 1'
#
loop_
_entity.id
_entity.type
_entity.pdbx_description
1 polymer ?
#
loop_
_entity_poly.entity_id
_entity_poly.type
_entity_poly.pdbx_seq_one_letter_code
_entity_poly.pdbx_strand_id
1 'polypeptide(L)' 'MGPYKLLGYGRMPKSTLIRKLEAGNRDIYADFIRYCHYKGKKIPSIERRRKEEYKLLFIQ' A
#
# COMPACT_ATOMS: atom_id res chain seq x y z
N MET A 1 7.52 1.75 8.04
CA MET A 1 7.04 0.38 7.71
C MET A 1 8.13 -0.27 6.88
N GLY A 2 8.63 -1.45 7.28
CA GLY A 2 9.66 -2.16 6.50
C GLY A 2 9.06 -2.92 5.30
N PRO A 3 9.87 -3.19 4.26
CA PRO A 3 9.43 -3.85 3.01
C PRO A 3 8.83 -5.25 3.23
N TYR A 4 9.18 -5.89 4.34
CA TYR A 4 8.76 -7.23 4.74
C TYR A 4 7.23 -7.38 4.89
N LYS A 5 6.51 -6.30 5.25
CA LYS A 5 5.03 -6.34 5.31
C LYS A 5 4.35 -6.24 3.95
N LEU A 6 5.04 -5.70 2.94
CA LEU A 6 4.53 -5.61 1.57
C LEU A 6 4.82 -6.89 0.81
N LEU A 7 6.09 -7.31 0.81
CA LEU A 7 6.59 -8.49 0.10
C LEU A 7 6.22 -9.81 0.78
N GLY A 8 5.86 -9.80 2.06
CA GLY A 8 5.73 -11.03 2.84
C GLY A 8 7.10 -11.65 3.13
N TYR A 9 7.20 -12.38 4.24
CA TYR A 9 8.42 -13.12 4.59
C TYR A 9 8.08 -14.34 5.46
N GLY A 10 8.65 -15.50 5.14
CA GLY A 10 8.42 -16.75 5.86
C GLY A 10 6.94 -17.15 5.91
N ARG A 11 6.33 -17.13 7.11
CA ARG A 11 4.91 -17.47 7.34
C ARG A 11 3.94 -16.30 7.08
N MET A 12 4.43 -15.09 6.83
CA MET A 12 3.57 -13.95 6.50
C MET A 12 3.30 -13.90 5.00
N PRO A 13 2.03 -14.01 4.55
CA PRO A 13 1.70 -13.91 3.13
C PRO A 13 1.97 -12.51 2.60
N LYS A 14 2.20 -12.42 1.28
CA LYS A 14 2.25 -11.15 0.54
C LYS A 14 1.04 -10.28 0.88
N SER A 15 1.26 -8.97 0.94
CA SER A 15 0.16 -8.01 1.11
C SER A 15 -0.91 -8.16 0.02
N THR A 16 -2.16 -7.83 0.35
CA THR A 16 -3.26 -7.75 -0.62
C THR A 16 -2.94 -6.80 -1.77
N LEU A 17 -2.21 -5.72 -1.48
CA LEU A 17 -1.68 -4.79 -2.48
C LEU A 17 -0.83 -5.50 -3.54
N ILE A 18 0.21 -6.23 -3.12
CA ILE A 18 1.10 -6.95 -4.06
C ILE A 18 0.33 -8.04 -4.80
N ARG A 19 -0.55 -8.79 -4.13
CA ARG A 19 -1.37 -9.81 -4.81
C ARG A 19 -2.29 -9.23 -5.88
N LYS A 20 -2.87 -8.04 -5.64
CA LYS A 20 -3.68 -7.33 -6.64
C LYS A 20 -2.84 -6.85 -7.81
N LEU A 21 -1.65 -6.29 -7.55
CA LEU A 21 -0.70 -5.90 -8.59
C LEU A 21 -0.28 -7.10 -9.45
N GLU A 22 0.06 -8.24 -8.83
CA GLU A 22 0.41 -9.49 -9.52
C GLU A 22 -0.75 -10.05 -10.35
N ALA A 23 -2.00 -9.90 -9.87
CA ALA A 23 -3.20 -10.29 -10.60
C ALA A 23 -3.62 -9.28 -11.70
N GLY A 24 -2.87 -8.19 -11.90
CA GLY A 24 -3.21 -7.14 -12.86
C GLY A 24 -4.37 -6.23 -12.43
N ASN A 25 -4.84 -6.35 -11.18
CA ASN A 25 -5.89 -5.50 -10.63
C ASN A 25 -5.30 -4.16 -10.18
N ARG A 26 -5.73 -3.07 -10.84
CA ARG A 26 -5.27 -1.70 -10.58
C ARG A 26 -6.06 -0.99 -9.46
N ASP A 27 -7.10 -1.61 -8.90
CA ASP A 27 -7.82 -1.09 -7.73
C ASP A 27 -7.06 -1.37 -6.42
N ILE A 28 -5.91 -0.73 -6.32
CA ILE A 28 -4.98 -0.84 -5.19
C ILE A 28 -5.11 0.32 -4.20
N TYR A 29 -5.88 1.35 -4.54
CA TYR A 29 -5.95 2.61 -3.78
C TYR A 29 -6.34 2.39 -2.31
N ALA A 30 -7.39 1.60 -2.08
CA ALA A 30 -7.88 1.30 -0.74
C ALA A 30 -6.84 0.55 0.11
N ASP A 31 -6.16 -0.46 -0.48
CA ASP A 31 -5.10 -1.21 0.19
C ASP A 31 -3.87 -0.33 0.45
N PHE A 32 -3.52 0.55 -0.50
CA PHE A 32 -2.37 1.44 -0.42
C PHE A 32 -2.49 2.46 0.72
N ILE A 33 -3.68 3.07 0.88
CA ILE A 33 -3.95 4.00 1.98
C ILE A 33 -3.98 3.27 3.33
N ARG A 34 -4.41 2.00 3.37
CA ARG A 34 -4.44 1.20 4.60
C ARG A 34 -3.06 0.97 5.20
N TYR A 35 -1.98 1.06 4.40
CA TYR A 35 -0.60 0.98 4.89
C TYR A 35 -0.08 2.27 5.58
N CYS A 36 -0.93 3.30 5.73
CA CYS A 36 -0.56 4.58 6.37
C CYS A 36 -0.71 4.60 7.91
N HIS A 37 -0.98 3.45 8.54
CA HIS A 37 -1.12 3.34 9.99
C HIS A 37 0.22 2.99 10.64
N TYR A 38 0.68 3.79 11.61
CA TYR A 38 1.85 3.50 12.44
C TYR A 38 1.43 3.36 13.90
N LYS A 39 1.82 2.26 14.55
CA LYS A 39 1.41 1.92 15.94
C LYS A 39 -0.11 2.07 16.16
N GLY A 40 -0.92 1.63 15.19
CA GLY A 40 -2.39 1.73 15.23
C GLY A 40 -2.95 3.12 14.90
N LYS A 41 -2.13 4.17 14.88
CA LYS A 41 -2.56 5.54 14.53
C LYS A 41 -2.40 5.79 13.03
N LYS A 42 -3.45 6.31 12.39
CA LYS A 42 -3.36 6.78 11.00
C LYS A 42 -2.48 8.02 10.96
N ILE A 43 -1.49 8.07 10.07
CA ILE A 43 -0.66 9.26 9.87
C ILE A 43 -1.21 10.06 8.67
N PRO A 44 -1.82 11.25 8.89
CA PRO A 44 -2.44 12.02 7.81
C PRO A 44 -1.45 12.52 6.75
N SER A 45 -0.20 12.82 7.14
CA SER A 45 0.83 13.28 6.20
C SER A 45 1.27 12.19 5.22
N ILE A 46 1.32 10.93 5.68
CA ILE A 46 1.64 9.78 4.83
C ILE A 46 0.48 9.51 3.89
N GLU A 47 -0.76 9.57 4.37
CA GLU A 47 -1.93 9.43 3.49
C GLU A 47 -1.93 10.48 2.37
N ARG A 48 -1.67 11.75 2.68
CA ARG A 48 -1.56 12.82 1.67
C ARG A 48 -0.49 12.52 0.62
N ARG A 49 0.73 12.18 1.05
CA ARG A 49 1.82 11.81 0.13
C ARG A 49 1.47 10.61 -0.74
N ARG A 50 0.83 9.58 -0.18
CA ARG A 50 0.42 8.37 -0.92
C ARG A 50 -0.67 8.66 -1.95
N LYS A 51 -1.59 9.60 -1.65
CA LYS A 51 -2.59 10.06 -2.63
C LYS A 51 -1.93 10.80 -3.80
N GLU A 52 -0.93 11.63 -3.54
CA GLU A 52 -0.18 12.32 -4.61
C GLU A 52 0.64 11.37 -5.46
N GLU A 53 1.40 10.46 -4.85
CA GLU A 53 2.14 9.41 -5.57
C GLU A 53 1.20 8.57 -6.45
N TYR A 54 0.03 8.18 -5.93
CA TYR A 54 -0.96 7.42 -6.69
C TYR A 54 -1.50 8.22 -7.89
N LYS A 55 -1.82 9.51 -7.70
CA LYS A 55 -2.26 10.37 -8.81
C LYS A 55 -1.18 10.48 -9.89
N LEU A 56 0.08 10.71 -9.50
CA LEU A 56 1.19 10.84 -10.45
C LEU A 56 1.47 9.54 -11.22
N LEU A 57 1.39 8.38 -10.56
CA LEU A 57 1.73 7.08 -11.16
C LEU A 57 0.59 6.44 -11.96
N PHE A 58 -0.67 6.75 -11.63
CA PHE A 58 -1.83 6.03 -12.20
C PHE A 58 -2.85 6.93 -12.94
N ILE A 59 -2.78 8.26 -12.82
CA ILE A 59 -3.72 9.20 -13.47
C ILE A 59 -3.02 9.98 -14.60
N GLN A 60 -1.92 9.46 -15.14
CA GLN A 60 -1.23 10.06 -16.29
C GLN A 60 -1.90 9.70 -17.61
#